data_AF-A0A2J9ES83-F1
#
_entry.id   AF-A0A2J9ES83-F1
#
_cell.length_a   1.000
_cell.length_b   1.000
_cell.length_c   1.000
_cell.angle_alpha   90.00
_cell.angle_beta   90.00
_cell.angle_gamma   90.00
#
_symmetry.space_group_name_H-M   'P 1'
#
loop_
_entity.id
_entity.type
_entity.pdbx_description
1 polymer ?
#
loop_
_entity_poly.entity_id
_entity_poly.type
_entity_poly.pdbx_seq_one_letter_code
_entity_poly.pdbx_strand_id
1 'polypeptide(L)'
;MDMAGRSFTFVSGAGSPLSGHLEPPEGTPRGWAIFAHCFTCGKDSRAAVHISRALSRAGIGVLRFDFAGTGIGGGTGEPVNFASDVEDLRAAANAMAAAGMSPSLLVGHSLGGTAAIVAAADMPDIAAVATIGAPADLQHILRLFGPNDLDTIASEGEASVEIAGRPFLIRRGFLEAVEG
;
A
#
# COMPACT_ATOMS: atom_id res chain seq x y z
N MET A 1 1.19 -30.63 -0.07
CA MET A 1 -0.13 -30.21 0.41
C MET A 1 -0.27 -28.77 -0.02
N ASP A 2 -1.21 -28.50 -0.93
CA ASP A 2 -1.36 -27.21 -1.61
C ASP A 2 -1.79 -26.15 -0.59
N MET A 3 -0.85 -25.30 -0.14
CA MET A 3 -1.17 -24.14 0.69
C MET A 3 -1.49 -22.96 -0.22
N ALA A 4 -2.64 -23.03 -0.88
CA ALA A 4 -3.26 -21.85 -1.44
C ALA A 4 -3.44 -20.82 -0.30
N GLY A 5 -2.93 -19.61 -0.52
CA GLY A 5 -2.87 -18.58 0.52
C GLY A 5 -4.21 -18.24 1.16
N ARG A 6 -4.12 -17.76 2.40
CA ARG A 6 -5.28 -17.59 3.30
C ARG A 6 -5.78 -16.15 3.24
N SER A 7 -7.10 -15.97 3.25
CA SER A 7 -7.70 -14.65 3.47
C SER A 7 -7.27 -14.09 4.83
N PHE A 8 -6.98 -12.79 4.87
CA PHE A 8 -6.60 -12.07 6.09
C PHE A 8 -7.30 -10.72 6.09
N THR A 9 -8.19 -10.48 7.04
CA THR A 9 -8.93 -9.22 7.16
C THR A 9 -8.45 -8.46 8.37
N PHE A 10 -8.30 -7.14 8.24
CA PHE A 10 -7.93 -6.25 9.33
C PHE A 10 -8.64 -4.90 9.16
N VAL A 11 -8.51 -4.02 10.15
CA VAL A 11 -9.14 -2.70 10.13
C VAL A 11 -8.10 -1.68 9.66
N SER A 12 -8.50 -0.82 8.71
CA SER A 12 -7.71 0.28 8.15
C SER A 12 -7.37 1.34 9.20
N GLY A 13 -6.47 2.27 8.87
CA GLY A 13 -6.21 3.43 9.73
C GLY A 13 -7.45 4.29 9.99
N ALA A 14 -8.40 4.28 9.05
CA ALA A 14 -9.66 5.02 9.13
C ALA A 14 -10.83 4.22 9.75
N GLY A 15 -10.60 2.98 10.20
CA GLY A 15 -11.63 2.17 10.86
C GLY A 15 -12.48 1.27 9.92
N SER A 16 -12.15 1.21 8.63
CA SER A 16 -12.86 0.39 7.64
C SER A 16 -12.20 -1.00 7.49
N PRO A 17 -12.95 -2.08 7.22
CA PRO A 17 -12.34 -3.39 7.00
C PRO A 17 -11.59 -3.46 5.66
N LEU A 18 -10.35 -3.95 5.68
CA LEU A 18 -9.53 -4.20 4.49
C LEU A 18 -9.33 -5.70 4.25
N SER A 19 -9.37 -6.09 2.98
CA SER A 19 -9.15 -7.47 2.55
C SER A 19 -7.70 -7.69 2.15
N GLY A 20 -7.10 -8.70 2.78
CA GLY A 20 -5.76 -9.17 2.49
C GLY A 20 -5.72 -10.66 2.15
N HIS A 21 -4.56 -11.07 1.65
CA HIS A 21 -4.22 -12.43 1.28
C HIS A 21 -2.81 -12.72 1.77
N LEU A 22 -2.69 -13.73 2.62
CA LEU A 22 -1.44 -14.24 3.15
C LEU A 22 -0.89 -15.35 2.26
N GLU A 23 0.33 -15.15 1.78
CA GLU A 23 1.17 -16.19 1.23
C GLU A 23 2.10 -16.67 2.35
N PRO A 24 1.88 -17.86 2.94
CA PRO A 24 2.72 -18.35 4.04
C PRO A 24 4.15 -18.64 3.56
N PRO A 25 5.16 -18.59 4.44
CA PRO A 25 6.52 -19.00 4.07
C PRO A 25 6.56 -20.51 3.79
N GLU A 26 7.24 -20.91 2.72
CA GLU A 26 7.56 -22.31 2.46
C GLU A 26 8.88 -22.70 3.15
N GLY A 27 8.98 -23.95 3.60
CA GLY A 27 10.20 -24.45 4.25
C GLY A 27 10.43 -23.83 5.63
N THR A 28 11.68 -23.43 5.91
CA THR A 28 12.05 -22.79 7.19
C THR A 28 11.67 -21.31 7.16
N PRO A 29 10.76 -20.83 8.04
CA PRO A 29 10.39 -19.43 8.07
C PRO A 29 11.59 -18.53 8.42
N ARG A 30 11.78 -17.48 7.62
CA ARG A 30 12.83 -16.47 7.78
C ARG A 30 12.30 -15.09 8.17
N GLY A 31 10.99 -14.89 8.06
CA GLY A 31 10.33 -13.65 8.43
C GLY A 31 9.04 -13.44 7.66
N TRP A 32 8.48 -12.24 7.83
CA TRP A 32 7.25 -11.79 7.16
C TRP A 32 7.47 -10.46 6.44
N ALA A 33 6.72 -10.26 5.36
CA ALA A 33 6.72 -9.04 4.59
C ALA A 33 5.30 -8.55 4.32
N ILE A 34 5.17 -7.26 4.08
CA ILE A 34 3.97 -6.65 3.51
C ILE A 34 4.30 -6.17 2.11
N PHE A 35 3.44 -6.49 1.15
CA PHE A 35 3.55 -5.98 -0.21
C PHE A 35 2.51 -4.89 -0.45
N ALA A 36 2.98 -3.65 -0.58
CA ALA A 36 2.22 -2.46 -0.97
C ALA A 36 2.13 -2.36 -2.50
N HIS A 37 0.94 -2.61 -3.07
CA HIS A 37 0.75 -2.51 -4.52
C HIS A 37 0.64 -1.06 -5.01
N CYS A 38 0.58 -0.86 -6.32
CA CYS A 38 0.37 0.47 -6.89
C CYS A 38 -1.07 0.95 -6.71
N PHE A 39 -1.29 2.26 -6.72
CA PHE A 39 -2.63 2.87 -6.60
C PHE A 39 -3.67 2.42 -7.65
N THR A 40 -3.22 2.03 -8.85
CA THR A 40 -4.09 1.50 -9.91
C THR A 40 -4.17 -0.03 -9.92
N CYS A 41 -3.40 -0.68 -9.05
CA CYS A 41 -3.33 -2.13 -8.92
C CYS A 41 -4.30 -2.58 -7.81
N GLY A 42 -4.61 -3.87 -7.79
CA GLY A 42 -5.09 -4.52 -6.57
C GLY A 42 -4.03 -5.49 -6.04
N LYS A 43 -4.31 -6.05 -4.86
CA LYS A 43 -3.50 -7.10 -4.24
C LYS A 43 -3.21 -8.26 -5.19
N ASP A 44 -4.13 -8.57 -6.11
CA ASP A 44 -4.03 -9.70 -7.06
C ASP A 44 -3.39 -9.33 -8.41
N SER A 45 -2.74 -8.16 -8.51
CA SER A 45 -1.92 -7.83 -9.67
C SER A 45 -0.84 -8.90 -9.92
N ARG A 46 -0.54 -9.17 -11.19
CA ARG A 46 0.43 -10.21 -11.57
C ARG A 46 1.78 -9.99 -10.88
N ALA A 47 2.26 -8.75 -10.80
CA ALA A 47 3.52 -8.44 -10.14
C ALA A 47 3.47 -8.79 -8.64
N ALA A 48 2.42 -8.36 -7.92
CA ALA A 48 2.26 -8.65 -6.51
C ALA A 48 2.23 -10.16 -6.23
N VAL A 49 1.41 -10.92 -6.98
CA VAL A 49 1.30 -12.38 -6.82
C VAL A 49 2.65 -13.07 -7.09
N HIS A 50 3.34 -12.72 -8.18
CA HIS A 50 4.61 -13.37 -8.51
C HIS A 50 5.70 -13.07 -7.49
N ILE A 51 5.80 -11.83 -7.02
CA ILE A 51 6.79 -11.42 -6.02
C ILE A 51 6.48 -12.10 -4.67
N SER A 52 5.22 -12.09 -4.21
CA SER A 52 4.84 -12.75 -2.96
C SER A 52 5.14 -14.24 -2.97
N ARG A 53 4.83 -14.95 -4.07
CA ARG A 53 5.14 -16.38 -4.20
C ARG A 53 6.65 -16.65 -4.27
N ALA A 54 7.42 -15.75 -4.89
CA ALA A 54 8.87 -15.88 -4.92
C ALA A 54 9.49 -15.70 -3.53
N LEU A 55 9.00 -14.73 -2.75
CA LEU A 55 9.41 -14.52 -1.36
C LEU A 55 8.99 -15.69 -0.46
N SER A 56 7.77 -16.20 -0.63
CA SER A 56 7.26 -17.38 0.09
C SER A 56 8.15 -18.60 -0.12
N ARG A 57 8.50 -18.92 -1.38
CA ARG A 57 9.48 -19.99 -1.70
C ARG A 57 10.86 -19.76 -1.09
N ALA A 58 11.24 -18.51 -0.84
CA ALA A 58 12.48 -18.14 -0.18
C ALA A 58 12.39 -18.15 1.36
N GLY A 59 11.26 -18.60 1.93
CA GLY A 59 11.00 -18.70 3.37
C GLY A 59 10.43 -17.43 4.00
N ILE A 60 9.99 -16.45 3.21
CA ILE A 60 9.44 -15.18 3.70
C ILE A 60 7.94 -15.15 3.44
N GLY A 61 7.13 -15.15 4.50
CA GLY A 61 5.68 -15.03 4.37
C GLY A 61 5.30 -13.62 3.92
N VAL A 62 4.23 -13.47 3.14
CA VAL A 62 3.85 -12.16 2.59
C VAL A 62 2.36 -11.89 2.75
N LEU A 63 2.01 -10.74 3.34
CA LEU A 63 0.68 -10.17 3.24
C LEU A 63 0.61 -9.24 2.02
N ARG A 64 -0.37 -9.48 1.15
CA ARG A 64 -0.85 -8.52 0.16
C ARG A 64 -2.24 -8.07 0.58
N PHE A 65 -2.58 -6.79 0.48
CA PHE A 65 -3.91 -6.30 0.80
C PHE A 65 -4.32 -5.19 -0.15
N ASP A 66 -5.62 -4.94 -0.26
CA ASP A 66 -6.15 -3.79 -0.99
C ASP A 66 -6.23 -2.58 -0.06
N PHE A 67 -5.60 -1.46 -0.43
CA PHE A 67 -5.73 -0.20 0.31
C PHE A 67 -7.18 0.27 0.34
N ALA A 68 -7.56 1.03 1.38
CA ALA A 68 -8.86 1.68 1.43
C ALA A 68 -9.16 2.44 0.12
N GLY A 69 -10.36 2.25 -0.45
CA GLY A 69 -10.75 2.90 -1.71
C GLY A 69 -10.17 2.31 -3.02
N THR A 70 -9.26 1.34 -2.97
CA THR A 70 -8.63 0.75 -4.19
C THR A 70 -9.05 -0.69 -4.51
N GLY A 71 -9.73 -1.37 -3.59
CA GLY A 71 -10.13 -2.78 -3.71
C GLY A 71 -11.49 -3.04 -4.37
N ILE A 72 -11.72 -4.28 -4.79
CA ILE A 72 -12.95 -4.77 -5.47
C ILE A 72 -14.21 -4.64 -4.59
N GLY A 73 -14.06 -4.40 -3.28
CA GLY A 73 -15.16 -4.18 -2.33
C GLY A 73 -15.23 -2.78 -1.71
N GLY A 74 -14.29 -1.88 -2.03
CA GLY A 74 -14.36 -0.47 -1.64
C GLY A 74 -15.28 0.25 -2.61
N GLY A 75 -16.25 1.00 -2.10
CA GLY A 75 -17.20 1.74 -2.93
C GLY A 75 -16.47 2.52 -4.01
N THR A 76 -16.88 2.32 -5.27
CA THR A 76 -16.43 3.10 -6.40
C THR A 76 -16.64 4.57 -6.08
N GLY A 77 -15.58 5.32 -5.78
CA GLY A 77 -15.65 6.76 -5.54
C GLY A 77 -15.15 7.26 -4.19
N GLU A 78 -14.65 6.40 -3.29
CA GLU A 78 -13.92 6.94 -2.12
C GLU A 78 -12.52 7.44 -2.52
N PRO A 79 -12.14 8.67 -2.13
CA PRO A 79 -10.83 9.24 -2.41
C PRO A 79 -9.69 8.42 -1.88
N VAL A 80 -8.67 8.22 -2.73
CA VAL A 80 -7.42 7.59 -2.33
C VAL A 80 -6.54 8.67 -1.70
N ASN A 81 -6.23 8.51 -0.41
CA ASN A 81 -5.44 9.44 0.37
C ASN A 81 -4.11 8.80 0.77
N PHE A 82 -2.99 9.34 0.29
CA PHE A 82 -1.66 8.81 0.59
C PHE A 82 -1.35 8.71 2.09
N ALA A 83 -1.81 9.68 2.89
CA ALA A 83 -1.67 9.60 4.34
C ALA A 83 -2.46 8.40 4.90
N SER A 84 -3.64 8.12 4.34
CA SER A 84 -4.41 6.93 4.68
C SER A 84 -3.72 5.64 4.24
N ASP A 85 -3.01 5.61 3.11
CA ASP A 85 -2.26 4.42 2.69
C ASP A 85 -1.08 4.12 3.61
N VAL A 86 -0.39 5.17 4.07
CA VAL A 86 0.66 5.04 5.09
C VAL A 86 0.06 4.46 6.38
N GLU A 87 -1.07 4.97 6.83
CA GLU A 87 -1.76 4.44 8.02
C GLU A 87 -2.30 3.02 7.81
N ASP A 88 -2.76 2.67 6.61
CA ASP A 88 -3.19 1.31 6.28
C ASP A 88 -2.04 0.31 6.31
N LEU A 89 -0.84 0.72 5.87
CA LEU A 89 0.38 -0.11 6.00
C LEU A 89 0.75 -0.35 7.46
N ARG A 90 0.65 0.68 8.31
CA ARG A 90 0.88 0.54 9.76
C ARG A 90 -0.16 -0.38 10.38
N ALA A 91 -1.43 -0.21 10.02
CA ALA A 91 -2.53 -1.02 10.51
C ALA A 91 -2.36 -2.49 10.09
N ALA A 92 -1.94 -2.75 8.85
CA ALA A 92 -1.61 -4.09 8.37
C ALA A 92 -0.48 -4.72 9.19
N ALA A 93 0.59 -3.98 9.46
CA ALA A 93 1.71 -4.47 10.25
C ALA A 93 1.35 -4.76 11.71
N ASN A 94 0.57 -3.87 12.34
CA ASN A 94 0.06 -4.09 13.68
C ASN A 94 -0.85 -5.32 13.75
N ALA A 95 -1.73 -5.51 12.76
CA ALA A 95 -2.59 -6.68 12.68
C ALA A 95 -1.79 -7.97 12.48
N MET A 96 -0.75 -7.95 11.63
CA MET A 96 0.15 -9.08 11.44
C MET A 96 0.93 -9.40 12.73
N ALA A 97 1.47 -8.39 13.41
CA ALA A 97 2.17 -8.55 14.67
C ALA A 97 1.28 -9.15 15.76
N ALA A 98 0.04 -8.65 15.91
CA ALA A 98 -0.95 -9.19 16.83
C ALA A 98 -1.31 -10.67 16.53
N ALA A 99 -1.21 -11.08 15.26
CA ALA A 99 -1.40 -12.46 14.83
C ALA A 99 -0.12 -13.32 14.90
N GLY A 100 0.97 -12.83 15.50
CA GLY A 100 2.24 -13.54 15.63
C GLY A 100 3.08 -13.61 14.36
N MET A 101 2.80 -12.72 13.40
CA MET A 101 3.43 -12.67 12.07
C MET A 101 4.12 -11.32 11.83
N SER A 102 4.78 -10.76 12.85
CA SER A 102 5.39 -9.43 12.76
C SER A 102 6.25 -9.28 11.49
N PRO A 103 5.92 -8.32 10.61
CA PRO A 103 6.68 -8.11 9.38
C PRO A 103 8.02 -7.44 9.69
N SER A 104 9.05 -7.83 8.94
CA SER A 104 10.38 -7.22 9.00
C SER A 104 10.82 -6.63 7.66
N LEU A 105 9.98 -6.75 6.63
CA LEU A 105 10.24 -6.27 5.27
C LEU A 105 8.98 -5.60 4.72
N LEU A 106 9.15 -4.41 4.14
CA LEU A 106 8.14 -3.82 3.25
C LEU A 106 8.62 -3.92 1.81
N VAL A 107 7.74 -4.34 0.92
CA VAL A 107 7.96 -4.30 -0.53
C VAL A 107 6.90 -3.40 -1.12
N GLY A 108 7.29 -2.39 -1.89
CA GLY A 108 6.32 -1.47 -2.47
C GLY A 108 6.56 -1.19 -3.94
N HIS A 109 5.48 -1.15 -4.72
CA HIS A 109 5.52 -0.89 -6.15
C HIS A 109 4.90 0.47 -6.48
N SER A 110 5.59 1.27 -7.30
CA SER A 110 5.17 2.62 -7.69
C SER A 110 4.84 3.45 -6.44
N LEU A 111 3.66 4.05 -6.36
CA LEU A 111 3.26 4.89 -5.23
C LEU A 111 3.19 4.13 -3.90
N GLY A 112 2.90 2.82 -3.93
CA GLY A 112 2.97 1.95 -2.75
C GLY A 112 4.41 1.78 -2.22
N GLY A 113 5.42 1.98 -3.07
CA GLY A 113 6.83 2.05 -2.66
C GLY A 113 7.14 3.30 -1.85
N THR A 114 6.60 4.44 -2.26
CA THR A 114 6.72 5.68 -1.50
C THR A 114 6.00 5.59 -0.16
N ALA A 115 4.77 5.04 -0.15
CA ALA A 115 4.04 4.81 1.10
C ALA A 115 4.79 3.85 2.04
N ALA A 116 5.41 2.79 1.50
CA ALA A 116 6.23 1.87 2.28
C ALA A 116 7.47 2.54 2.91
N ILE A 117 8.14 3.43 2.19
CA ILE A 117 9.27 4.20 2.74
C ILE A 117 8.79 5.08 3.91
N VAL A 118 7.70 5.84 3.71
CA VAL A 118 7.18 6.74 4.73
C VAL A 118 6.68 5.96 5.96
N ALA A 119 5.92 4.89 5.75
CA ALA A 119 5.41 4.06 6.84
C ALA A 119 6.54 3.45 7.68
N ALA A 120 7.61 2.98 7.03
CA ALA A 120 8.75 2.37 7.71
C ALA A 120 9.41 3.28 8.76
N ALA A 121 9.31 4.60 8.60
CA ALA A 121 9.92 5.56 9.53
C ALA A 121 9.43 5.41 10.98
N ASP A 122 8.16 5.02 11.19
CA ASP A 122 7.61 4.76 12.53
C ASP A 122 7.21 3.29 12.75
N MET A 123 7.88 2.37 12.05
CA MET A 123 7.70 0.92 12.22
C MET A 123 9.03 0.26 12.62
N PRO A 124 9.37 0.21 13.92
CA PRO A 124 10.70 -0.18 14.39
C PRO A 124 11.08 -1.64 14.07
N ASP A 125 10.09 -2.51 13.84
CA ASP A 125 10.32 -3.92 13.49
C ASP A 125 10.70 -4.13 12.01
N ILE A 126 10.56 -3.10 11.18
CA ILE A 126 10.94 -3.15 9.76
C ILE A 126 12.46 -3.00 9.62
N ALA A 127 13.11 -4.10 9.22
CA ALA A 127 14.54 -4.14 8.98
C ALA A 127 14.92 -3.68 7.56
N ALA A 128 13.99 -3.74 6.60
CA ALA A 128 14.26 -3.37 5.21
C ALA A 128 13.02 -2.89 4.46
N VAL A 129 13.24 -2.02 3.48
CA VAL A 129 12.24 -1.60 2.48
C VAL A 129 12.81 -1.84 1.09
N ALA A 130 12.03 -2.50 0.23
CA ALA A 130 12.36 -2.74 -1.18
C ALA A 130 11.33 -2.06 -2.09
N THR A 131 11.77 -1.09 -2.89
CA THR A 131 10.89 -0.36 -3.81
C THR A 131 11.09 -0.78 -5.27
N ILE A 132 10.00 -0.86 -6.02
CA ILE A 132 10.00 -1.22 -7.45
C ILE A 132 9.32 -0.07 -8.21
N GLY A 133 10.11 0.69 -8.98
CA GLY A 133 9.58 1.81 -9.77
C GLY A 133 8.88 2.89 -8.94
N ALA A 134 9.26 3.03 -7.66
CA ALA A 134 8.74 4.10 -6.81
C ALA A 134 9.28 5.46 -7.29
N PRO A 135 8.45 6.50 -7.33
CA PRO A 135 8.92 7.84 -7.62
C PRO A 135 9.90 8.27 -6.53
N ALA A 136 11.05 8.80 -6.96
CA ALA A 136 12.11 9.26 -6.06
C ALA A 136 11.76 10.54 -5.30
N ASP A 137 10.72 11.25 -5.74
CA ASP A 137 10.24 12.51 -5.16
C ASP A 137 8.71 12.57 -5.31
N LEU A 138 8.01 12.85 -4.21
CA LEU A 138 6.57 13.03 -4.18
C LEU A 138 6.11 14.22 -5.04
N GLN A 139 6.94 15.27 -5.14
CA GLN A 139 6.72 16.41 -6.03
C GLN A 139 6.70 15.97 -7.50
N HIS A 140 7.37 14.86 -7.85
CA HIS A 140 7.34 14.34 -9.21
C HIS A 140 5.94 13.81 -9.60
N ILE A 141 5.14 13.35 -8.63
CA ILE A 141 3.76 12.92 -8.88
C ILE A 141 2.84 14.10 -9.15
N LEU A 142 3.11 15.27 -8.53
CA LEU A 142 2.34 16.49 -8.82
C LEU A 142 2.42 16.90 -10.29
N ARG A 143 3.46 16.47 -11.03
CA ARG A 143 3.56 16.70 -12.48
C ARG A 143 2.55 15.90 -13.30
N LEU A 144 1.94 14.86 -12.71
CA LEU A 144 0.88 14.09 -13.34
C LEU A 144 -0.49 14.77 -13.19
N PHE A 145 -0.56 15.86 -12.42
CA PHE A 145 -1.81 16.55 -12.15
C PHE A 145 -2.12 17.51 -13.31
N GLY A 146 -3.40 17.65 -13.61
CA GLY A 146 -3.90 18.64 -14.55
C GLY A 146 -3.61 20.06 -14.09
N PRO A 147 -3.61 21.04 -15.02
CA PRO A 147 -3.19 22.41 -14.74
C PRO A 147 -3.98 23.12 -13.63
N ASN A 148 -5.19 22.67 -13.31
CA ASN A 148 -6.05 23.29 -12.29
C ASN A 148 -6.21 22.43 -11.03
N ASP A 149 -5.66 21.21 -11.02
CA ASP A 149 -5.94 20.23 -9.97
C ASP A 149 -5.36 20.66 -8.63
N LEU A 150 -4.13 21.20 -8.63
CA LEU A 150 -3.49 21.74 -7.43
C LEU A 150 -4.30 22.89 -6.81
N ASP A 151 -4.73 23.84 -7.63
CA ASP A 151 -5.53 24.98 -7.18
C ASP A 151 -6.89 24.53 -6.65
N THR A 152 -7.48 23.50 -7.27
CA THR A 152 -8.76 22.93 -6.85
C THR A 152 -8.60 22.23 -5.50
N ILE A 153 -7.55 21.42 -5.31
CA ILE A 153 -7.26 20.77 -4.02
C ILE A 153 -6.98 21.82 -2.93
N ALA A 154 -6.24 22.88 -3.26
CA ALA A 154 -5.93 23.95 -2.32
C ALA A 154 -7.19 24.71 -1.89
N SER A 155 -8.09 25.05 -2.83
CA SER A 155 -9.29 25.85 -2.57
C SER A 155 -10.47 25.03 -2.02
N GLU A 156 -10.78 23.89 -2.64
CA GLU A 156 -11.94 23.06 -2.33
C GLU A 156 -11.63 21.95 -1.31
N GLY A 157 -10.35 21.67 -1.07
CA GLY A 157 -9.88 20.66 -0.13
C GLY A 157 -9.67 19.28 -0.75
N GLU A 158 -10.21 19.04 -1.95
CA GLU A 158 -9.98 17.82 -2.74
C GLU A 158 -10.27 18.05 -4.23
N ALA A 159 -9.67 17.25 -5.13
CA ALA A 159 -9.96 17.27 -6.57
C ALA A 159 -9.78 15.88 -7.21
N SER A 160 -10.59 15.57 -8.23
CA SER A 160 -10.43 14.35 -9.04
C SER A 160 -9.36 14.58 -10.12
N VAL A 161 -8.20 13.98 -9.92
CA VAL A 161 -7.01 14.02 -10.78
C VAL A 161 -6.94 12.78 -11.66
N GLU A 162 -6.67 12.93 -12.95
CA GLU A 162 -6.44 11.78 -13.83
C GLU A 162 -4.98 11.33 -13.79
N ILE A 163 -4.70 10.13 -13.28
CA ILE A 163 -3.35 9.56 -13.22
C ILE A 163 -3.33 8.24 -14.00
N ALA A 164 -2.50 8.18 -15.04
CA ALA A 164 -2.35 7.00 -15.91
C ALA A 164 -3.69 6.49 -16.49
N GLY A 165 -4.57 7.41 -16.90
CA GLY A 165 -5.86 7.09 -17.53
C GLY A 165 -6.98 6.72 -16.57
N ARG A 166 -6.82 6.98 -15.25
CA ARG A 166 -7.84 6.71 -14.23
C ARG A 166 -8.05 7.92 -13.32
N PRO A 167 -9.29 8.23 -12.92
CA PRO A 167 -9.58 9.31 -11.98
C PRO A 167 -9.23 8.92 -10.55
N PHE A 168 -8.63 9.86 -9.80
CA PHE A 168 -8.22 9.74 -8.40
C PHE A 168 -8.63 11.00 -7.65
N LEU A 169 -9.40 10.87 -6.57
CA LEU A 169 -9.71 12.02 -5.73
C LEU A 169 -8.56 12.23 -4.73
N ILE A 170 -7.81 13.30 -4.95
CA ILE A 170 -6.67 13.73 -4.13
C ILE A 170 -7.16 14.79 -3.15
N ARG A 171 -6.84 14.63 -1.86
CA ARG A 171 -7.18 15.59 -0.81
C ARG A 171 -6.02 16.51 -0.46
N ARG A 172 -6.29 17.65 0.16
CA ARG A 172 -5.28 18.63 0.62
C ARG A 172 -4.20 18.00 1.49
N GLY A 173 -4.53 17.02 2.33
CA GLY A 173 -3.55 16.29 3.14
C GLY A 173 -2.46 15.58 2.32
N PHE A 174 -2.73 15.23 1.05
CA PHE A 174 -1.70 14.75 0.13
C PHE A 174 -0.69 15.85 -0.19
N LEU A 175 -1.14 17.07 -0.50
CA LEU A 175 -0.25 18.19 -0.80
C LEU A 175 0.61 18.57 0.41
N GLU A 176 0.01 18.59 1.59
CA GLU A 176 0.71 18.85 2.85
C GLU A 176 1.83 17.81 3.11
N ALA A 177 1.58 16.53 2.79
CA ALA A 177 2.58 15.47 2.89
C ALA A 177 3.68 15.54 1.81
N VAL A 178 3.46 16.28 0.72
CA VAL A 178 4.41 16.46 -0.38
C VAL A 178 5.28 17.72 -0.19
N GLU A 179 4.81 18.69 0.59
CA GLU A 179 5.53 19.95 0.90
C GLU A 179 6.42 19.90 2.16
N GLY A 180 6.18 18.93 3.06
CA GLY A 180 6.96 18.71 4.29
C GLY A 180 8.18 17.82 4.10
#